data_AF-A0AAV8XTW2-F1
#
_entry.id   AF-A0AAV8XTW2-F1
#
_cell.length_a   1.000
_cell.length_b   1.000
_cell.length_c   1.000
_cell.angle_alpha   90.00
_cell.angle_beta   90.00
_cell.angle_gamma   90.00
#
_symmetry.space_group_name_H-M   'P 1'
#
loop_
_entity.id
_entity.type
_entity.pdbx_description
1 polymer ?
#
loop_
_entity_poly.entity_id
_entity_poly.type
_entity_poly.pdbx_seq_one_letter_code
_entity_poly.pdbx_strand_id
1 'polypeptide(L)'
;MEVSWMRKRDLHILTSGIHTYTGDARFSVRHPEHSDDWDLRIEYVQKRDGGVYECQVNTEPKINLAIILNVDGKYHFNTCIEKRTLGAKIRMFISDRINY
;
A
#
# COMPACT_ATOMS: atom_id res chain seq x y z
N MET A 1 -1.65 -10.40 12.81
CA MET A 1 -0.42 -10.31 11.98
C MET A 1 -0.05 -8.84 11.76
N GLU A 2 1.23 -8.45 11.69
CA GLU A 2 1.65 -7.07 11.39
C GLU A 2 2.29 -6.96 9.99
N VAL A 3 2.02 -5.85 9.29
CA VAL A 3 2.54 -5.55 7.96
C VAL A 3 3.24 -4.19 7.95
N SER A 4 4.40 -4.12 7.30
CA SER A 4 5.10 -2.87 7.00
C SER A 4 5.14 -2.62 5.50
N TRP A 5 5.00 -1.38 5.08
CA TRP A 5 5.08 -0.98 3.67
C TRP A 5 6.31 -0.13 3.39
N MET A 6 7.03 -0.48 2.33
CA MET A 6 8.23 0.23 1.89
C MET A 6 8.13 0.57 0.40
N ARG A 7 8.56 1.78 0.05
CA ARG A 7 8.76 2.16 -1.36
C ARG A 7 10.16 1.72 -1.80
N LYS A 8 10.25 0.86 -2.83
CA LYS A 8 11.54 0.22 -3.17
C LYS A 8 12.55 1.13 -3.84
N ARG A 9 12.11 2.16 -4.56
CA ARG A 9 13.02 3.04 -5.33
C ARG A 9 14.02 3.79 -4.45
N ASP A 10 13.65 4.07 -3.21
CA ASP A 10 14.41 4.88 -2.26
C ASP A 10 14.44 4.29 -0.85
N LEU A 11 13.98 3.04 -0.70
CA LEU A 11 13.93 2.29 0.56
C LEU A 11 13.19 3.03 1.68
N HIS A 12 12.27 3.94 1.32
CA HIS A 12 11.54 4.72 2.29
C HIS A 12 10.43 3.89 2.93
N ILE A 13 10.48 3.74 4.25
CA ILE A 13 9.41 3.11 5.03
C ILE A 13 8.21 4.06 5.01
N LEU A 14 7.08 3.58 4.50
CA LEU A 14 5.84 4.34 4.45
C LEU A 14 5.08 4.15 5.75
N THR A 15 4.87 2.90 6.15
CA THR A 15 4.12 2.51 7.36
C THR A 15 4.71 1.25 8.00
N SER A 16 4.52 1.10 9.31
CA SER A 16 4.68 -0.18 10.03
C SER A 16 3.49 -0.39 10.95
N GLY A 17 2.76 -1.47 10.72
CA GLY A 17 1.46 -1.66 11.35
C GLY A 17 0.54 -0.48 11.04
N ILE A 18 -0.12 0.03 12.08
CA ILE A 18 -1.02 1.18 11.99
C ILE A 18 -0.31 2.54 11.94
N HIS A 19 1.01 2.59 12.11
CA HIS A 19 1.77 3.84 12.18
C HIS A 19 2.30 4.24 10.80
N THR A 20 2.08 5.51 10.44
CA THR A 20 2.63 6.12 9.21
C THR A 20 3.93 6.86 9.52
N TYR A 21 5.01 6.53 8.80
CA TYR A 21 6.35 7.14 8.94
C TYR A 21 6.62 8.21 7.88
N THR A 22 5.98 8.12 6.72
CA THR A 22 6.14 9.14 5.69
C THR A 22 5.44 10.44 6.09
N GLY A 23 6.04 11.59 5.75
CA GLY A 23 5.41 12.91 5.93
C GLY A 23 4.38 13.25 4.86
N ASP A 24 4.21 12.41 3.83
CA ASP A 24 3.21 12.59 2.78
C ASP A 24 1.82 12.15 3.29
N ALA A 25 0.97 13.13 3.63
CA ALA A 25 -0.36 12.91 4.20
C ALA A 25 -1.32 12.11 3.31
N ARG A 26 -0.97 11.87 2.04
CA ARG A 26 -1.74 11.04 1.12
C ARG A 26 -1.67 9.55 1.45
N PHE A 27 -0.65 9.13 2.20
CA PHE A 27 -0.44 7.73 2.58
C PHE A 27 -1.10 7.45 3.93
N SER A 28 -1.97 6.45 3.96
CA SER A 28 -2.58 5.95 5.20
C SER A 28 -2.70 4.43 5.18
N VAL A 29 -2.86 3.84 6.36
CA VAL A 29 -3.15 2.41 6.50
C VAL A 29 -4.53 2.22 7.10
N ARG A 30 -5.26 1.24 6.58
CA ARG A 30 -6.48 0.73 7.19
C ARG A 30 -6.29 -0.73 7.54
N HIS A 31 -6.61 -1.05 8.79
CA HIS A 31 -6.63 -2.40 9.33
C HIS A 31 -7.99 -2.60 10.01
N PRO A 32 -8.93 -3.33 9.38
CA PRO A 32 -10.24 -3.58 9.99
C PRO A 32 -10.09 -4.32 11.31
N GLU A 33 -10.89 -3.93 12.31
CA GLU A 33 -10.91 -4.62 13.61
C GLU A 33 -11.21 -6.11 13.44
N HIS A 34 -10.52 -6.95 14.23
CA HIS A 34 -10.65 -8.40 14.20
C HIS A 34 -10.37 -9.06 12.83
N SER A 35 -9.59 -8.41 11.97
CA SER A 35 -9.15 -8.94 10.68
C SER A 35 -7.63 -9.05 10.64
N ASP A 36 -7.10 -9.91 9.77
CA ASP A 36 -5.68 -9.87 9.37
C ASP A 36 -5.48 -9.10 8.04
N ASP A 37 -6.54 -8.48 7.50
CA ASP A 37 -6.44 -7.70 6.26
C ASP A 37 -5.70 -6.37 6.51
N TRP A 38 -4.87 -5.99 5.53
CA TRP A 38 -4.08 -4.76 5.57
C TRP A 38 -4.21 -3.99 4.27
N ASP A 39 -4.65 -2.75 4.37
CA ASP A 39 -4.86 -1.87 3.22
C ASP A 39 -3.93 -0.66 3.31
N LEU A 40 -2.97 -0.53 2.38
CA LEU A 40 -2.29 0.74 2.14
C LEU A 40 -3.15 1.60 1.21
N ARG A 41 -3.42 2.84 1.62
CA ARG A 41 -4.18 3.81 0.84
C ARG A 41 -3.27 4.94 0.38
N ILE A 42 -3.38 5.30 -0.89
CA ILE A 42 -2.71 6.45 -1.48
C ILE A 42 -3.78 7.35 -2.09
N GLU A 43 -3.98 8.52 -1.51
CA GLU A 43 -4.91 9.53 -2.02
C GLU A 43 -4.23 10.43 -3.06
N TYR A 44 -5.00 10.92 -4.04
CA TYR A 44 -4.51 11.85 -5.06
C TYR A 44 -3.24 11.33 -5.75
N VAL A 45 -3.31 10.11 -6.28
CA VAL A 45 -2.17 9.45 -6.93
C VAL A 45 -1.66 10.28 -8.10
N GLN A 46 -0.34 10.36 -8.19
CA GLN A 46 0.38 11.07 -9.24
C GLN A 46 1.25 10.11 -10.01
N LYS A 47 1.62 10.47 -11.25
CA LYS A 47 2.54 9.67 -12.09
C LYS A 47 3.83 9.28 -11.35
N ARG A 48 4.33 10.17 -10.48
CA ARG A 48 5.52 9.95 -9.66
C ARG A 48 5.35 8.89 -8.57
N ASP A 49 4.14 8.46 -8.25
CA ASP A 49 3.90 7.41 -7.27
C ASP A 49 4.00 6.01 -7.89
N GLY A 50 4.05 5.91 -9.22
CA GLY A 50 4.29 4.66 -9.93
C GLY A 50 5.63 4.03 -9.55
N GLY A 51 5.66 2.70 -9.45
CA GLY A 51 6.83 1.93 -9.07
C GLY A 51 6.52 0.72 -8.20
N VAL A 52 7.58 0.13 -7.63
CA VAL A 52 7.46 -1.06 -6.77
C VAL A 52 7.34 -0.65 -5.30
N TYR A 53 6.32 -1.20 -4.66
CA TYR A 53 6.09 -1.17 -3.23
C TYR A 53 6.30 -2.58 -2.69
N GLU A 54 6.95 -2.69 -1.54
CA GLU A 54 7.14 -3.96 -0.85
C GLU A 54 6.33 -3.96 0.44
N CYS A 55 5.46 -4.95 0.55
CA CYS A 55 4.79 -5.29 1.79
C CYS A 55 5.63 -6.35 2.50
N GLN A 56 5.99 -6.10 3.74
CA GLN A 56 6.72 -7.02 4.60
C GLN A 56 5.80 -7.51 5.70
N VAL A 57 5.57 -8.83 5.74
CA VAL A 57 4.75 -9.47 6.76
C VAL A 57 5.67 -9.94 7.88
N ASN A 58 5.39 -9.50 9.12
CA ASN A 58 6.20 -9.84 10.29
C ASN A 58 5.87 -11.25 10.82
N THR A 59 6.23 -12.26 10.04
CA THR A 59 6.13 -13.69 10.36
C THR A 59 7.52 -14.30 10.51
N GLU A 60 7.60 -15.51 11.05
CA GLU A 60 8.83 -16.31 11.07
C GLU A 60 8.64 -17.56 10.19
N PRO A 61 9.33 -17.68 9.04
CA PRO A 61 10.24 -16.70 8.43
C PRO A 61 9.50 -15.49 7.84
N LYS A 62 10.22 -14.39 7.63
CA LYS A 62 9.67 -13.13 7.10
C LYS A 62 9.20 -13.29 5.65
N ILE A 63 7.99 -12.81 5.36
CA ILE A 63 7.43 -12.85 4.00
C ILE A 63 7.49 -11.45 3.38
N ASN A 64 7.98 -11.35 2.14
CA ASN A 64 8.04 -10.10 1.40
C ASN A 64 7.20 -10.22 0.11
N LEU A 65 6.30 -9.27 -0.11
CA LEU A 65 5.39 -9.24 -1.24
C LEU A 65 5.64 -7.97 -2.06
N ALA A 66 6.05 -8.14 -3.32
CA ALA A 66 6.20 -7.04 -4.25
C ALA A 66 4.86 -6.69 -4.92
N ILE A 67 4.53 -5.40 -4.92
CA ILE A 67 3.34 -4.81 -5.53
C ILE A 67 3.79 -3.71 -6.50
N ILE A 68 3.36 -3.80 -7.75
CA ILE A 68 3.71 -2.84 -8.81
C ILE A 68 2.52 -1.89 -8.98
N LEU A 69 2.74 -0.60 -8.74
CA LEU A 69 1.80 0.46 -9.06
C LEU A 69 2.12 1.04 -10.43
N ASN A 70 1.20 0.85 -11.39
CA ASN A 70 1.25 1.53 -12.69
C ASN A 70 0.32 2.73 -12.66
N VAL A 71 0.86 3.92 -12.97
CA VAL A 71 0.09 5.17 -13.00
C VAL A 71 0.10 5.74 -14.41
N ASP A 72 -0.88 5.32 -15.21
CA ASP A 72 -1.08 5.80 -16.57
C ASP A 72 -2.04 6.99 -16.54
N GLY A 73 -1.55 8.17 -16.89
CA GLY A 73 -2.25 9.44 -16.68
C GLY A 73 -3.48 9.70 -17.56
N LYS A 74 -4.33 8.70 -17.80
CA LYS A 74 -5.58 8.85 -18.55
C LYS A 74 -6.83 8.65 -17.71
N TYR A 75 -6.96 7.66 -16.82
CA TYR A 75 -8.13 7.51 -15.93
C TYR A 75 -7.80 6.52 -14.80
N HIS A 76 -7.74 6.91 -13.53
CA HIS A 76 -7.74 5.93 -12.43
C HIS A 76 -9.07 5.97 -11.69
N PHE A 77 -10.02 5.15 -12.17
CA PHE A 77 -11.06 4.65 -11.28
C PHE A 77 -10.37 3.82 -10.19
N ASN A 78 -10.78 4.03 -8.92
CA ASN A 78 -10.25 3.37 -7.72
C ASN A 78 -9.63 2.01 -8.02
N THR A 79 -8.31 1.93 -8.04
CA THR A 79 -7.61 0.66 -8.32
C THR A 79 -7.25 0.00 -6.99
N CYS A 80 -7.54 -1.29 -6.90
CA CYS A 80 -7.12 -2.12 -5.79
C CYS A 80 -6.17 -3.19 -6.33
N ILE A 81 -4.93 -3.19 -5.83
CA ILE A 81 -3.99 -4.27 -6.10
C ILE A 81 -3.95 -5.16 -4.86
N GLU A 82 -4.46 -6.38 -4.99
CA GLU A 82 -4.55 -7.35 -3.88
C GLU A 82 -3.48 -8.45 -4.00
N LYS A 83 -2.87 -8.79 -2.86
CA LYS A 83 -2.07 -9.98 -2.63
C LYS A 83 -2.70 -10.78 -1.49
N ARG A 84 -2.49 -12.10 -1.49
CA ARG A 84 -2.96 -12.99 -0.42
C ARG A 84 -1.80 -13.74 0.18
N THR A 85 -1.78 -13.82 1.50
CA THR A 85 -0.76 -14.53 2.26
C THR A 85 -1.35 -14.99 3.58
N LEU A 86 -1.11 -16.24 3.99
CA LEU A 86 -1.59 -16.78 5.27
C LEU A 86 -3.09 -16.53 5.56
N GLY A 87 -3.93 -16.51 4.52
CA GLY A 87 -5.37 -16.22 4.64
C GLY A 87 -5.75 -14.74 4.70
N ALA A 88 -4.78 -13.84 4.93
CA ALA A 88 -4.96 -12.40 4.92
C ALA A 88 -4.98 -11.82 3.50
N LYS A 89 -5.74 -10.76 3.29
CA LYS A 89 -5.73 -9.96 2.07
C LYS A 89 -4.97 -8.66 2.32
N ILE A 90 -3.93 -8.45 1.53
CA ILE A 90 -3.09 -7.26 1.59
C ILE A 90 -3.32 -6.45 0.33
N ARG A 91 -3.81 -5.22 0.47
CA ARG A 91 -4.25 -4.40 -0.64
C ARG A 91 -3.54 -3.08 -0.69
N MET A 92 -3.33 -2.59 -1.90
CA MET A 92 -3.00 -1.20 -2.16
C MET A 92 -4.16 -0.56 -2.90
N PHE A 93 -4.84 0.36 -2.22
CA PHE A 93 -5.94 1.15 -2.78
C PHE A 93 -5.43 2.51 -3.21
N ILE A 94 -5.73 2.88 -4.44
CA ILE A 94 -5.51 4.22 -4.95
C ILE A 94 -6.86 4.93 -5.13
N SER A 95 -6.94 6.18 -4.68
CA SER A 95 -8.11 7.03 -4.90
C SER A 95 -7.72 8.28 -5.67
N ASP A 96 -8.43 8.54 -6.77
CA ASP A 96 -8.29 9.78 -7.52
C ASP A 96 -9.23 10.86 -6.99
N ARG A 97 -8.85 12.13 -7.20
CA ARG A 97 -9.82 13.22 -7.21
C ARG A 97 -10.54 13.17 -8.55
N ILE A 98 -11.86 13.00 -8.56
CA ILE A 98 -12.66 13.38 -9.73
C ILE A 98 -12.49 14.90 -9.85
N ASN A 99 -11.60 15.35 -10.73
CA ASN A 99 -11.60 16.74 -11.15
C ASN A 99 -12.78 16.89 -12.13
N TYR A 100 -13.85 17.54 -11.69
CA TYR A 100 -14.86 18.10 -12.57
C TYR A 100 -14.31 19.33 -13.29
#